data_AF-A0A0S3T4K1-F1
#
_entry.id   AF-A0A0S3T4K1-F1
#
_cell.length_a   1.000
_cell.length_b   1.000
_cell.length_c   1.000
_cell.angle_alpha   90.00
_cell.angle_beta   90.00
_cell.angle_gamma   90.00
#
_symmetry.space_group_name_H-M   'P 1'
#
loop_
_entity.id
_entity.type
_entity.pdbx_description
1 polymer ?
#
loop_
_entity_poly.entity_id
_entity_poly.type
_entity_poly.pdbx_seq_one_letter_code
_entity_poly.pdbx_strand_id
1 'polypeptide(L)' 'MLNLFLGGLKSQTKLMLDASAGGNIRWKTPEDAHELIENMAANDNEVQSERAQFQQKGVLQLQTQDALLA' A
#
# COMPACT_ATOMS: atom_id res chain seq x y z
N MET A 1 16.30 15.29 -5.65
CA MET A 1 15.46 14.59 -4.65
C MET A 1 15.17 13.15 -5.05
N LEU A 2 14.46 12.89 -6.16
CA LEU A 2 14.03 11.53 -6.53
C LEU A 2 15.19 10.51 -6.64
N ASN A 3 16.29 10.85 -7.30
CA ASN A 3 17.43 9.93 -7.42
C ASN A 3 18.09 9.57 -6.08
N LEU A 4 18.12 10.50 -5.11
CA LEU A 4 18.64 10.24 -3.77
C LEU A 4 17.69 9.30 -3.00
N PHE A 5 16.39 9.57 -3.08
CA PHE A 5 15.36 8.72 -2.51
C PHE A 5 15.45 7.29 -3.07
N LEU A 6 15.45 7.15 -4.41
CA LEU A 6 15.64 5.87 -5.07
C LEU A 6 16.97 5.21 -4.68
N GLY A 7 18.05 5.97 -4.50
CA GLY A 7 19.34 5.44 -4.04
C GLY A 7 19.25 4.66 -2.73
N GLY A 8 18.43 5.13 -1.79
CA GLY A 8 18.23 4.50 -0.48
C GLY A 8 17.27 3.30 -0.46
N LEU A 9 16.54 3.04 -1.54
CA LEU A 9 15.54 1.96 -1.55
C LEU A 9 16.14 0.58 -1.83
N LYS A 10 15.55 -0.44 -1.21
CA LYS A 10 15.79 -1.85 -1.56
C LYS A 10 15.34 -2.16 -2.98
N SER A 11 15.98 -3.14 -3.62
CA SER A 11 15.67 -3.54 -5.02
C SER A 11 14.20 -3.90 -5.22
N GLN A 12 13.58 -4.58 -4.26
CA GLN A 12 12.16 -4.95 -4.33
C GLN A 12 11.24 -3.72 -4.35
N THR A 13 11.50 -2.73 -3.51
CA THR A 13 10.71 -1.49 -3.45
C THR A 13 10.84 -0.67 -4.73
N LYS A 14 12.04 -0.64 -5.32
CA LYS A 14 12.27 -0.01 -6.64
C LYS A 14 11.43 -0.68 -7.73
N LEU A 15 11.37 -2.01 -7.72
CA LEU A 15 10.61 -2.76 -8.71
C LEU A 15 9.09 -2.55 -8.57
N MET A 16 8.59 -2.46 -7.33
CA MET A 16 7.19 -2.09 -7.09
C MET A 16 6.88 -0.67 -7.57
N LEU A 17 7.77 0.29 -7.33
CA LEU A 17 7.61 1.65 -7.83
C LEU A 17 7.58 1.70 -9.36
N ASP A 18 8.48 0.99 -10.04
CA ASP A 18 8.48 0.92 -11.51
C ASP A 18 7.19 0.26 -12.04
N ALA A 19 6.69 -0.79 -11.37
CA ALA A 19 5.42 -1.41 -11.75
C ALA A 19 4.24 -0.44 -11.58
N SER A 20 4.14 0.24 -10.44
CA SER A 20 3.11 1.25 -10.16
C SER A 20 3.19 2.46 -11.09
N ALA A 21 4.40 2.80 -11.54
CA ALA A 21 4.63 3.88 -12.49
C ALA A 21 4.27 3.52 -13.94
N GLY A 22 4.02 2.22 -14.24
CA GLY A 22 3.81 1.72 -15.59
C GLY A 22 5.10 1.62 -16.42
N GLY A 23 6.26 1.57 -15.77
CA GLY A 23 7.58 1.67 -16.37
C GLY A 23 8.57 2.33 -15.41
N ASN A 24 9.78 2.65 -15.88
CA ASN A 24 10.78 3.19 -14.96
C ASN A 24 10.35 4.56 -14.39
N ILE A 25 10.27 4.67 -13.06
CA ILE A 25 9.81 5.88 -12.38
C ILE A 25 10.66 7.12 -12.69
N ARG A 26 11.90 6.94 -13.16
CA ARG A 26 12.77 8.06 -13.57
C ARG A 26 12.30 8.80 -14.81
N TRP A 27 11.38 8.23 -15.59
CA TRP A 27 10.79 8.90 -16.76
C TRP A 27 9.57 9.75 -16.41
N LYS A 28 9.05 9.66 -15.19
CA LYS A 28 7.96 10.52 -14.73
C LYS A 28 8.46 11.92 -14.40
N THR A 29 7.54 12.88 -14.45
CA THR A 29 7.79 14.21 -13.89
C THR A 29 8.02 14.10 -12.38
N PRO A 30 8.73 15.07 -11.77
CA PRO A 30 8.90 15.10 -10.32
C PRO A 30 7.58 15.05 -9.55
N GLU A 31 6.56 15.74 -10.05
CA GLU A 31 5.22 15.82 -9.45
C GLU A 31 4.51 14.46 -9.50
N ASP A 32 4.46 13.81 -10.67
CA ASP A 32 3.84 12.49 -10.82
C ASP A 32 4.56 11.43 -9.98
N ALA A 33 5.89 11.50 -9.90
CA ALA A 33 6.68 10.58 -9.09
C ALA A 33 6.40 10.78 -7.59
N HIS A 34 6.25 12.03 -7.15
CA HIS A 34 5.92 12.36 -5.76
C HIS A 34 4.52 11.87 -5.39
N GLU A 35 3.51 12.16 -6.19
CA GLU A 35 2.14 11.70 -5.97
C GLU A 35 2.06 10.17 -5.89
N LEU A 36 2.77 9.47 -6.79
CA LEU A 36 2.82 8.02 -6.77
C LEU A 36 3.41 7.46 -5.47
N ILE A 37 4.50 8.06 -4.99
CA ILE A 37 5.15 7.64 -3.73
C ILE A 37 4.20 7.86 -2.54
N GLU A 38 3.54 9.01 -2.48
CA GLU A 38 2.56 9.33 -1.43
C GLU A 38 1.38 8.35 -1.44
N ASN A 39 0.81 8.08 -2.62
CA ASN A 39 -0.28 7.12 -2.76
C ASN A 39 0.14 5.69 -2.35
N MET A 40 1.37 5.29 -2.67
CA MET A 40 1.90 3.99 -2.22
C MET A 40 2.11 3.95 -0.70
N ALA A 41 2.61 5.02 -0.10
CA ALA A 41 2.80 5.11 1.34
C ALA A 41 1.46 5.11 2.11
N ALA A 42 0.44 5.76 1.56
CA ALA A 42 -0.91 5.75 2.10
C ALA A 42 -1.52 4.34 2.07
N ASN A 43 -1.50 3.65 0.92
CA ASN A 43 -2.08 2.32 0.77
C ASN A 43 -1.35 1.22 1.58
N ASP A 44 -0.02 1.31 1.75
CA ASP A 44 0.71 0.32 2.56
C ASP A 44 0.28 0.35 4.03
N ASN A 45 -0.15 1.53 4.52
CA ASN A 45 -0.69 1.71 5.85
C ASN A 45 -2.08 1.07 5.99
N GLU A 46 -2.90 1.15 4.93
CA GLU A 46 -4.24 0.53 4.89
C GLU A 46 -4.16 -1.00 4.81
N VAL A 47 -3.29 -1.56 3.97
CA VAL A 47 -3.10 -3.02 3.85
C VAL A 47 -2.55 -3.63 5.15
N GLN A 48 -1.70 -2.91 5.89
CA GLN A 48 -1.28 -3.34 7.22
C GLN A 48 -2.42 -3.26 8.24
N SER A 49 -3.30 -2.26 8.13
CA SER A 49 -4.49 -2.18 8.98
C SER A 49 -5.48 -3.33 8.71
N GLU A 50 -5.74 -3.66 7.44
CA GLU A 50 -6.61 -4.77 7.04
C GLU A 50 -5.97 -6.11 7.40
N ARG A 51 -4.66 -6.30 7.17
CA ARG A 51 -3.96 -7.52 7.59
C ARG A 51 -3.88 -7.66 9.11
N ALA A 52 -3.75 -6.58 9.87
CA ALA A 52 -3.85 -6.63 11.33
C ALA A 52 -5.27 -7.07 11.77
N GLN A 53 -6.31 -6.60 11.06
CA GLN A 53 -7.69 -7.05 11.26
C GLN A 53 -7.90 -8.52 10.84
N PHE A 54 -7.31 -8.95 9.72
CA PHE A 54 -7.39 -10.33 9.22
C PHE A 54 -6.44 -11.30 9.92
N GLN A 55 -5.40 -10.84 10.61
CA GLN A 55 -4.53 -11.69 11.45
C GLN A 55 -5.19 -12.09 12.77
N GLN A 56 -6.37 -11.52 13.08
CA GLN A 56 -7.29 -12.08 14.07
C GLN A 56 -8.14 -13.24 13.50
N LYS A 57 -7.78 -13.84 12.34
CA LYS A 57 -8.39 -15.07 11.79
C LYS A 57 -8.08 -16.36 12.59
N GLY A 58 -7.84 -16.24 13.90
CA GLY A 58 -8.11 -17.31 14.86
C GLY A 58 -9.46 -17.16 15.56
N VAL A 59 -10.11 -16.00 15.43
CA VAL A 59 -11.39 -15.68 16.08
C VAL A 59 -12.32 -15.08 15.03
N LEU A 60 -13.17 -15.93 14.44
CA LEU A 60 -14.39 -15.44 13.80
C LEU A 60 -15.27 -14.83 14.89
N GLN A 61 -15.20 -13.52 15.07
CA GLN A 61 -16.16 -12.81 15.90
C GLN A 61 -17.44 -12.67 15.08
N LEU A 62 -18.31 -13.68 15.20
CA LEU A 62 -19.67 -13.67 14.65
C LEU A 62 -20.43 -12.50 15.30
N GLN A 63 -20.52 -11.38 14.59
CA GLN A 63 -21.35 -10.26 14.99
C GLN A 63 -22.80 -10.75 15.06
N THR A 64 -23.28 -11.00 16.28
CA THR A 64 -24.61 -11.54 16.56
C THR A 64 -25.61 -10.39 16.50
N GLN A 65 -25.82 -9.84 15.31
CA GLN A 65 -26.85 -8.82 15.06
C GLN A 65 -27.51 -9.12 13.73
N ASP A 66 -28.32 -10.18 13.72
CA ASP A 66 -29.62 -10.24 13.02
C ASP A 66 -30.30 -11.58 13.32
N ALA A 67 -30.42 -11.89 14.62
CA ALA A 67 -31.41 -12.83 15.08
C ALA A 67 -32.62 -12.02 15.52
N LEU A 68 -33.75 -12.29 14.86
CA LEU A 68 -35.13 -11.91 15.20
C LEU A 68 -35.65 -10.60 14.57
N LEU A 69 -36.04 -10.69 13.29
CA LEU A 69 -37.32 -10.11 12.86
C LEU A 69 -38.33 -11.26 12.78
N ALA A 70 -39.23 -11.30 13.76
CA ALA A 70 -40.45 -12.10 13.76
C ALA A 70 -41.52 -11.42 12.89
#